data_AF-A0A847HJ49-F1
#
_entry.id   AF-A0A847HJ49-F1
#
_cell.length_a   1.000
_cell.length_b   1.000
_cell.length_c   1.000
_cell.angle_alpha   90.00
_cell.angle_beta   90.00
_cell.angle_gamma   90.00
#
_symmetry.space_group_name_H-M   'P 1'
#
loop_
_entity.id
_entity.type
_entity.pdbx_description
1 polymer ?
#
loop_
_entity_poly.entity_id
_entity_poly.type
_entity_poly.pdbx_seq_one_letter_code
_entity_poly.pdbx_strand_id
1 'polypeptide(L)'
;MQYLHPIFMLALLAAVIHIHRLGKQALAINPKSPEADQHDLILQQHLKLSKLITGLIFVGLLGGIFSLVQFLGVKEIFQRTYGHGFAGAILLGILLANMFVGKSIKNPKKAKAQANIRRFHFYLFYFSLIVALYSVISGARVLLQGPASL
;
A
#
# COMPACT_ATOMS: atom_id res chain seq x y z
N MET A 1 12.87 4.27 -20.11
CA MET A 1 12.37 3.94 -18.75
C MET A 1 10.93 3.39 -18.71
N GLN A 2 10.27 3.11 -19.86
CA GLN A 2 8.84 2.75 -19.92
C GLN A 2 8.45 1.50 -19.10
N TYR A 3 9.38 0.57 -18.89
CA TYR A 3 9.15 -0.67 -18.14
C TYR A 3 9.62 -0.63 -16.69
N LEU A 4 10.33 0.42 -16.27
CA LEU A 4 10.93 0.46 -14.93
C LEU A 4 9.84 0.67 -13.85
N HIS A 5 8.86 1.54 -14.13
CA HIS A 5 7.73 1.78 -13.25
C HIS A 5 6.87 0.51 -13.00
N PRO A 6 6.38 -0.23 -14.02
CA PRO A 6 5.57 -1.43 -13.77
C PRO A 6 6.33 -2.54 -13.03
N ILE A 7 7.62 -2.76 -13.34
CA ILE A 7 8.45 -3.73 -12.62
C ILE A 7 8.58 -3.32 -11.13
N PHE A 8 8.85 -2.05 -10.88
CA PHE A 8 8.95 -1.50 -9.53
C PHE A 8 7.63 -1.63 -8.75
N MET A 9 6.48 -1.38 -9.40
CA MET A 9 5.16 -1.51 -8.78
C MET A 9 4.80 -2.97 -8.45
N LEU A 10 5.21 -3.94 -9.27
CA LEU A 10 5.05 -5.36 -8.96
C LEU A 10 5.90 -5.78 -7.75
N ALA A 11 7.14 -5.31 -7.66
CA ALA A 11 7.99 -5.54 -6.50
C ALA A 11 7.38 -4.91 -5.23
N LEU A 12 6.82 -3.71 -5.33
CA LEU A 12 6.08 -3.06 -4.24
C LEU A 12 4.85 -3.86 -3.81
N LEU A 13 4.08 -4.41 -4.76
CA LEU A 13 2.91 -5.24 -4.44
C LEU A 13 3.30 -6.52 -3.70
N ALA A 14 4.37 -7.19 -4.14
CA ALA A 14 4.92 -8.34 -3.43
C ALA A 14 5.36 -7.97 -2.00
N ALA A 15 5.98 -6.80 -1.84
CA ALA A 15 6.37 -6.30 -0.54
C ALA A 15 5.16 -5.94 0.36
N VAL A 16 4.05 -5.43 -0.21
CA VAL A 16 2.79 -5.20 0.52
C VAL A 16 2.21 -6.52 1.06
N ILE A 17 2.23 -7.58 0.25
CA ILE A 17 1.82 -8.93 0.69
C ILE A 17 2.75 -9.43 1.81
N HIS A 18 4.04 -9.17 1.70
CA HIS A 18 5.01 -9.54 2.73
C HIS A 18 4.75 -8.83 4.08
N ILE A 19 4.41 -7.54 4.07
CA ILE A 19 3.99 -6.80 5.29
C ILE A 19 2.83 -7.49 6.00
N HIS A 20 1.83 -7.97 5.26
CA HIS A 20 0.69 -8.68 5.84
C HIS A 20 1.09 -10.02 6.45
N ARG A 21 2.03 -10.74 5.83
CA ARG A 21 2.59 -11.97 6.42
C ARG A 21 3.28 -11.67 7.75
N LEU A 22 4.12 -10.63 7.81
CA LEU A 22 4.76 -10.19 9.05
C LEU A 22 3.73 -9.84 10.12
N GLY A 23 2.66 -9.11 9.75
CA GLY A 23 1.57 -8.76 10.67
C GLY A 23 0.85 -9.99 11.25
N LYS A 24 0.60 -11.01 10.43
CA LYS A 24 0.03 -12.28 10.90
C LYS A 24 0.98 -13.09 11.77
N GLN A 25 2.27 -13.11 11.44
CA GLN A 25 3.30 -13.77 12.22
C GLN A 25 3.42 -13.14 13.62
N ALA A 26 3.46 -11.81 13.70
CA ALA A 26 3.47 -11.11 14.99
C ALA A 26 2.26 -11.49 15.86
N LEU A 27 1.06 -11.60 15.27
CA LEU A 27 -0.14 -11.98 16.02
C LEU A 27 -0.17 -13.44 16.48
N ALA A 28 0.60 -14.32 15.83
CA ALA A 28 0.64 -15.74 16.18
C ALA A 28 1.57 -16.05 17.38
N ILE A 29 2.50 -15.14 17.69
CA ILE A 29 3.44 -15.31 18.79
C ILE A 29 2.75 -14.98 20.11
N ASN A 30 2.82 -15.90 21.06
CA ASN A 30 2.31 -15.68 22.41
C ASN A 30 3.25 -14.71 23.16
N PRO A 31 2.77 -13.56 23.66
CA PRO A 31 3.61 -12.61 24.40
C PRO A 31 4.21 -13.17 25.69
N LYS A 32 3.72 -14.31 26.18
CA LYS A 32 4.18 -14.99 27.40
C LYS A 32 5.14 -16.16 27.13
N SER A 33 5.47 -16.46 25.86
CA SER A 33 6.43 -17.52 25.52
C SER A 33 7.87 -17.00 25.52
N PRO A 34 8.89 -17.88 25.55
CA PRO A 34 10.30 -17.51 25.37
C PRO A 34 10.59 -16.79 24.04
N GLU A 35 9.66 -16.83 23.09
CA GLU A 35 9.76 -16.22 21.76
C GLU A 35 9.24 -14.77 21.75
N ALA A 36 8.92 -14.19 22.92
CA ALA A 36 8.43 -12.82 23.03
C ALA A 36 9.37 -11.78 22.38
N ASP A 37 10.69 -12.00 22.42
CA ASP A 37 11.67 -11.13 21.73
C ASP A 37 11.50 -11.14 20.21
N GLN A 38 11.04 -12.27 19.64
CA GLN A 38 10.76 -12.37 18.21
C GLN A 38 9.51 -11.57 17.80
N HIS A 39 8.52 -11.45 18.69
CA HIS A 39 7.34 -10.63 18.45
C HIS A 39 7.72 -9.17 18.17
N ASP A 40 8.58 -8.60 19.02
CA ASP A 40 8.98 -7.20 18.91
C ASP A 40 9.85 -6.96 17.68
N LEU A 41 10.75 -7.89 17.35
CA LEU A 41 11.53 -7.84 16.12
C LEU A 41 10.64 -7.85 14.86
N ILE A 42 9.68 -8.78 14.78
CA ILE A 42 8.76 -8.89 13.63
C ILE A 42 7.88 -7.64 13.53
N LEU A 43 7.41 -7.12 14.66
CA LEU A 43 6.61 -5.90 14.68
C LEU A 43 7.41 -4.69 14.18
N GLN A 44 8.69 -4.57 14.57
CA GLN A 44 9.57 -3.52 14.06
C GLN A 44 9.80 -3.65 12.55
N GLN A 45 10.01 -4.87 12.04
CA GLN A 45 10.14 -5.12 10.60
C GLN A 45 8.86 -4.74 9.86
N HIS A 46 7.69 -5.15 10.37
CA HIS A 46 6.39 -4.79 9.82
C HIS A 46 6.21 -3.27 9.73
N LEU A 47 6.54 -2.53 10.80
CA LEU A 47 6.44 -1.08 10.85
C LEU A 47 7.43 -0.38 9.90
N LYS A 48 8.69 -0.84 9.87
CA LYS A 48 9.74 -0.27 9.02
C LYS A 48 9.40 -0.45 7.55
N LEU A 49 9.01 -1.67 7.17
CA LEU A 49 8.63 -1.98 5.79
C LEU A 49 7.37 -1.22 5.37
N SER A 50 6.36 -1.10 6.25
CA SER A 50 5.16 -0.28 5.98
C SER A 50 5.49 1.17 5.67
N LYS A 51 6.39 1.80 6.44
CA LYS A 51 6.85 3.17 6.17
C LYS A 51 7.58 3.26 4.83
N LEU A 52 8.50 2.33 4.57
CA LEU A 52 9.29 2.31 3.34
C LEU A 52 8.40 2.19 2.10
N ILE A 53 7.51 1.20 2.06
CA ILE A 53 6.59 0.99 0.93
C ILE A 53 5.70 2.21 0.71
N THR A 54 5.11 2.75 1.78
CA THR A 54 4.26 3.94 1.68
C THR A 54 5.03 5.13 1.13
N GLY A 55 6.28 5.34 1.56
CA GLY A 55 7.16 6.37 1.03
C GLY A 55 7.51 6.17 -0.44
N LEU A 56 7.82 4.94 -0.85
CA LEU A 56 8.13 4.61 -2.24
C LEU A 56 6.91 4.82 -3.17
N ILE A 57 5.70 4.46 -2.72
CA ILE A 57 4.46 4.71 -3.45
C ILE A 57 4.20 6.22 -3.57
N PHE A 58 4.44 6.99 -2.50
CA PHE A 58 4.31 8.44 -2.53
C PHE A 58 5.26 9.09 -3.53
N VAL A 59 6.54 8.72 -3.50
CA VAL A 59 7.54 9.22 -4.47
C VAL A 59 7.18 8.80 -5.90
N GLY A 60 6.73 7.56 -6.09
CA GLY A 60 6.27 7.07 -7.39
C GLY A 60 5.08 7.86 -7.94
N LEU A 61 4.11 8.20 -7.09
CA LEU A 61 2.95 9.03 -7.45
C LEU A 61 3.37 10.45 -7.83
N LEU A 62 4.22 11.10 -7.01
CA LEU A 62 4.73 12.44 -7.31
C LEU A 62 5.54 12.45 -8.61
N GLY A 63 6.42 11.46 -8.81
CA GLY A 63 7.19 11.31 -10.04
C GLY A 63 6.30 11.11 -11.27
N GLY A 64 5.23 10.32 -11.15
CA GLY A 64 4.24 10.12 -12.20
C GLY A 64 3.49 11.40 -12.56
N ILE A 65 2.99 12.14 -11.56
CA ILE A 65 2.30 13.42 -11.74
C ILE A 65 3.24 14.44 -12.38
N PHE A 66 4.44 14.63 -11.82
CA PHE A 66 5.42 15.58 -12.34
C PHE A 66 5.79 15.26 -13.79
N SER A 67 6.02 13.98 -14.11
CA SER A 67 6.34 13.53 -15.46
C SER A 67 5.22 13.86 -16.47
N LEU A 68 3.97 13.62 -16.09
CA LEU A 68 2.80 13.85 -16.95
C LEU A 68 2.50 15.34 -17.15
N VAL A 69 2.71 16.18 -16.12
CA VAL A 69 2.46 17.64 -16.20
C VAL A 69 3.57 18.35 -16.96
N GLN A 70 4.83 18.12 -16.59
CA GLN A 70 5.97 18.90 -17.11
C GLN A 70 6.40 18.44 -18.50
N PHE A 71 6.45 17.13 -18.75
CA PHE A 71 6.98 16.62 -20.01
C PHE A 71 5.92 16.34 -21.06
N LEU A 72 4.69 16.02 -20.65
CA LEU A 72 3.62 15.63 -21.57
C LEU A 72 2.50 16.67 -21.70
N GLY A 73 2.52 17.74 -20.89
CA GLY A 73 1.54 18.84 -20.98
C GLY A 73 0.09 18.42 -20.76
N VAL A 74 -0.15 17.24 -20.18
CA VAL A 74 -1.49 16.67 -20.02
C VAL A 74 -2.17 17.31 -18.82
N LYS A 75 -3.23 18.10 -19.06
CA LYS A 75 -4.03 18.73 -18.00
C LYS A 75 -4.98 17.75 -17.27
N GLU A 76 -5.32 16.63 -17.90
CA GLU A 76 -6.27 15.61 -17.38
C GLU A 76 -5.58 14.27 -17.07
N ILE A 77 -4.55 14.36 -16.23
CA ILE A 77 -3.58 13.30 -15.89
C ILE A 77 -4.26 11.98 -15.47
N PHE A 78 -5.35 12.09 -14.70
CA PHE A 78 -5.98 10.94 -14.09
C PHE A 78 -7.03 10.25 -14.99
N GLN A 79 -7.68 10.99 -15.89
CA GLN A 79 -8.70 10.43 -16.79
C GLN A 79 -8.08 9.71 -17.99
N ARG A 80 -6.98 10.24 -18.52
CA ARG A 80 -6.27 9.63 -19.66
C ARG A 80 -5.53 8.34 -19.32
N THR A 81 -5.43 7.98 -18.04
CA THR A 81 -4.74 6.77 -17.57
C THR A 81 -5.72 5.66 -17.15
N TYR A 82 -6.96 5.68 -17.65
CA TYR A 82 -8.02 4.73 -17.27
C TYR A 82 -8.22 4.63 -15.75
N GLY A 83 -8.07 5.75 -15.03
CA GLY A 83 -8.16 5.78 -13.57
C GLY A 83 -6.95 5.21 -12.82
N HIS A 84 -5.88 4.80 -13.49
CA HIS A 84 -4.66 4.27 -12.87
C HIS A 84 -4.08 5.23 -11.82
N GLY A 85 -3.93 6.51 -12.17
CA GLY A 85 -3.41 7.51 -11.23
C GLY A 85 -4.36 7.75 -10.04
N PHE A 86 -5.69 7.70 -10.24
CA PHE A 86 -6.67 7.78 -9.15
C PHE A 86 -6.53 6.59 -8.20
N ALA A 87 -6.40 5.39 -8.75
CA ALA A 87 -6.20 4.19 -7.96
C ALA A 87 -4.89 4.23 -7.17
N GLY A 88 -3.81 4.75 -7.75
CA GLY A 88 -2.54 4.97 -7.05
C GLY A 88 -2.68 5.94 -5.86
N ALA A 89 -3.40 7.04 -6.03
CA ALA A 89 -3.66 8.00 -4.95
C ALA A 89 -4.56 7.41 -3.84
N ILE A 90 -5.62 6.70 -4.22
CA ILE A 90 -6.51 6.01 -3.27
C ILE A 90 -5.72 4.95 -2.49
N LEU A 91 -4.88 4.15 -3.17
CA LEU A 91 -4.03 3.16 -2.54
C LEU A 91 -3.12 3.80 -1.49
N LEU A 92 -2.45 4.90 -1.83
CA LEU A 92 -1.63 5.65 -0.88
C LEU A 92 -2.44 6.12 0.35
N GLY A 93 -3.63 6.67 0.12
CA GLY A 93 -4.53 7.10 1.19
C GLY A 93 -4.92 5.95 2.12
N ILE A 94 -5.26 4.79 1.55
CA ILE A 94 -5.58 3.57 2.31
C ILE A 94 -4.37 3.09 3.11
N LEU A 95 -3.16 3.09 2.53
CA LEU A 95 -1.94 2.67 3.25
C LEU A 95 -1.64 3.59 4.43
N LEU A 96 -1.74 4.91 4.25
CA LEU A 96 -1.56 5.90 5.33
C LEU A 96 -2.62 5.71 6.44
N ALA A 97 -3.88 5.55 6.06
CA ALA A 97 -4.96 5.26 7.01
C ALA A 97 -4.71 3.94 7.74
N ASN A 98 -4.29 2.91 7.03
CA ASN A 98 -4.03 1.60 7.61
C ASN A 98 -2.86 1.63 8.61
N MET A 99 -1.82 2.40 8.34
CA MET A 99 -0.73 2.65 9.30
C MET A 99 -1.21 3.37 10.55
N PHE A 100 -2.09 4.37 10.41
CA PHE A 100 -2.67 5.08 11.55
C PHE A 100 -3.54 4.17 12.42
N VAL A 101 -4.40 3.37 11.79
CA VAL A 101 -5.22 2.35 12.47
C VAL A 101 -4.32 1.34 13.18
N GLY A 102 -3.26 0.87 12.53
CA GLY A 102 -2.29 -0.09 13.10
C GLY A 102 -1.65 0.43 14.40
N LYS A 103 -1.21 1.69 14.43
CA LYS A 103 -0.71 2.33 15.66
C LYS A 103 -1.78 2.41 16.75
N SER A 104 -3.03 2.64 16.36
CA SER A 104 -4.16 2.78 17.27
C SER A 104 -4.58 1.47 17.95
N ILE A 105 -4.12 0.29 17.48
CA ILE A 105 -4.43 -1.01 18.10
C ILE A 105 -3.91 -1.12 19.54
N LYS A 106 -2.84 -0.38 19.90
CA LYS A 106 -2.25 -0.44 21.25
C LYS A 106 -3.00 0.44 22.28
N ASN A 107 -3.90 1.31 21.84
CA ASN A 107 -4.53 2.32 22.70
C ASN A 107 -5.76 1.82 23.51
N PRO A 108 -6.64 0.94 23.00
CA PRO A 108 -7.84 0.56 23.74
C PRO A 108 -7.51 -0.35 24.92
N LYS A 109 -7.95 0.04 26.12
CA LYS A 109 -7.88 -0.80 27.33
C LYS A 109 -8.84 -2.02 27.26
N LYS A 110 -9.91 -1.94 26.45
CA LYS A 110 -10.91 -3.01 26.31
C LYS A 110 -10.52 -3.98 25.17
N ALA A 111 -10.38 -5.26 25.48
CA ALA A 111 -10.04 -6.32 24.52
C ALA A 111 -10.97 -6.37 23.29
N LYS A 112 -12.28 -6.17 23.47
CA LYS A 112 -13.26 -6.14 22.37
C LYS A 112 -13.00 -4.98 21.39
N ALA A 113 -12.68 -3.79 21.90
CA ALA A 113 -12.38 -2.63 21.06
C ALA A 113 -11.07 -2.84 20.28
N GLN A 114 -10.04 -3.37 20.95
CA GLN A 114 -8.77 -3.73 20.30
C GLN A 114 -8.97 -4.76 19.18
N ALA A 115 -9.79 -5.79 19.41
CA ALA A 115 -10.11 -6.79 18.39
C ALA A 115 -10.84 -6.20 17.18
N ASN A 116 -11.77 -5.26 17.40
CA ASN A 116 -12.48 -4.57 16.32
C ASN A 116 -11.55 -3.69 15.49
N ILE A 117 -10.66 -2.91 16.11
CA ILE A 117 -9.67 -2.09 15.40
C ILE A 117 -8.73 -2.97 14.59
N ARG A 118 -8.29 -4.12 15.14
CA ARG A 118 -7.48 -5.09 14.42
C ARG A 118 -8.20 -5.67 13.21
N ARG A 119 -9.48 -6.04 13.32
CA ARG A 119 -10.28 -6.48 12.16
C ARG A 119 -10.38 -5.38 11.10
N PHE A 120 -10.63 -4.14 11.52
CA PHE A 120 -10.68 -3.00 10.61
C PHE A 120 -9.35 -2.76 9.87
N HIS A 121 -8.21 -2.88 10.57
CA HIS A 121 -6.87 -2.83 9.98
C HIS A 121 -6.68 -3.91 8.88
N PHE A 122 -7.17 -5.14 9.13
CA PHE A 122 -7.16 -6.18 8.10
C PHE A 122 -8.08 -5.88 6.93
N TYR A 123 -9.27 -5.32 7.16
CA TYR A 123 -10.17 -4.93 6.06
C TYR A 123 -9.57 -3.84 5.18
N LEU A 124 -8.94 -2.82 5.78
CA LEU A 124 -8.20 -1.80 5.01
C LEU A 124 -7.07 -2.41 4.18
N PHE A 125 -6.34 -3.39 4.73
CA PHE A 125 -5.33 -4.12 3.97
C PHE A 125 -5.94 -4.86 2.76
N TYR A 126 -7.01 -5.63 2.94
CA TYR A 126 -7.64 -6.33 1.81
C TYR A 126 -8.21 -5.37 0.77
N PHE A 127 -8.78 -4.26 1.21
CA PHE A 127 -9.25 -3.22 0.31
C PHE A 127 -8.09 -2.59 -0.47
N SER A 128 -6.93 -2.38 0.16
CA SER A 128 -5.73 -1.91 -0.53
C SER A 128 -5.27 -2.85 -1.63
N LEU A 129 -5.38 -4.18 -1.44
CA LEU A 129 -5.03 -5.16 -2.48
C LEU A 129 -5.96 -5.07 -3.69
N ILE A 130 -7.26 -4.86 -3.47
CA ILE A 130 -8.24 -4.70 -4.56
C ILE A 130 -7.90 -3.44 -5.38
N VAL A 131 -7.62 -2.32 -4.71
CA VAL A 131 -7.24 -1.07 -5.38
C VAL A 131 -5.91 -1.22 -6.12
N ALA A 132 -4.93 -1.89 -5.51
CA ALA A 132 -3.64 -2.15 -6.15
C ALA A 132 -3.79 -3.04 -7.39
N LEU A 133 -4.62 -4.08 -7.33
CA LEU A 133 -4.91 -4.94 -8.47
C LEU A 133 -5.56 -4.14 -9.62
N TYR A 134 -6.55 -3.31 -9.31
CA TYR A 134 -7.14 -2.41 -10.31
C TYR A 134 -6.10 -1.45 -10.90
N SER A 135 -5.21 -0.89 -10.08
CA SER A 135 -4.12 -0.01 -10.54
C SER A 135 -3.16 -0.75 -11.48
N VAL A 136 -2.80 -2.00 -11.18
CA VAL A 136 -1.94 -2.81 -12.06
C VAL A 136 -2.64 -3.09 -13.40
N ILE A 137 -3.92 -3.48 -13.40
CA ILE A 137 -4.68 -3.76 -14.62
C ILE A 137 -4.82 -2.51 -15.49
N SER A 138 -5.22 -1.38 -14.89
CA SER A 138 -5.35 -0.10 -15.60
C SER A 138 -4.00 0.40 -16.13
N GLY A 139 -2.92 0.26 -15.36
CA GLY A 139 -1.56 0.61 -15.80
C GLY A 139 -1.07 -0.27 -16.96
N ALA A 140 -1.34 -1.58 -16.92
CA ALA A 140 -1.05 -2.49 -18.01
C ALA A 140 -1.82 -2.11 -19.29
N ARG A 141 -3.07 -1.67 -19.15
CA ARG A 141 -3.87 -1.17 -20.28
C ARG A 141 -3.23 0.07 -20.92
N VAL A 142 -2.76 1.03 -20.12
CA VAL A 142 -2.01 2.21 -20.64
C VAL A 142 -0.76 1.78 -21.40
N LEU A 143 -0.03 0.77 -20.91
CA LEU A 143 1.18 0.28 -21.57
C LEU A 143 0.90 -0.41 -22.91
N LEU A 144 -0.20 -1.16 -23.01
CA LEU A 144 -0.56 -1.93 -24.21
C LEU A 144 -1.32 -1.10 -25.25
N GLN A 145 -2.19 -0.20 -24.80
CA GLN A 145 -3.13 0.54 -25.66
C GLN A 145 -2.78 2.04 -25.79
N GLY A 146 -1.80 2.52 -25.03
CA GLY A 146 -1.55 3.95 -24.88
C GLY A 146 -2.55 4.64 -23.92
N PRO A 147 -2.42 5.95 -23.70
CA PRO A 147 -3.41 6.72 -22.93
C PRO A 147 -4.75 6.76 -23.68
N ALA A 148 -5.86 6.87 -22.92
CA ALA A 148 -7.19 7.00 -23.51
C ALA A 148 -7.28 8.25 -24.40
N SER A 149 -7.81 8.09 -25.60
CA SER A 149 -8.22 9.21 -26.45
C SER A 149 -9.43 9.91 -25.83
N LEU A 150 -9.38 11.24 -25.78
CA LEU A 150 -10.56 12.05 -25.44
C LEU A 150 -11.64 11.93 -26.51
#